data_AF-A0A7X1L3U9-F1
#
_entry.id   AF-A0A7X1L3U9-F1
#
_cell.length_a   1.000
_cell.length_b   1.000
_cell.length_c   1.000
_cell.angle_alpha   90.00
_cell.angle_beta   90.00
_cell.angle_gamma   90.00
#
_symmetry.space_group_name_H-M   'P 1'
#
loop_
_entity.id
_entity.type
_entity.pdbx_description
1 polymer ?
#
loop_
_entity_poly.entity_id
_entity_poly.type
_entity_poly.pdbx_seq_one_letter_code
_entity_poly.pdbx_strand_id
1 'polypeptide(L)'
;MKHLPYYTAIIIALLASFIHLPHLMAQQTETIISKEDADRIYGMTLPEWEAYVRAMEFPPDWEVRIYPLNTGTGITGFDPQTQTGLSIQPLYLNDESPPEMLVVGSYYPIGSRPNPDEDFIRYIEKTASEDLGSGYRVSATAADLPNHRGIELTVTRTQ
;
A
#
# COMPACT_ATOMS: atom_id res chain seq x y z
N MET A 1 -58.21 -5.09 12.30
CA MET A 1 -57.95 -3.73 12.83
C MET A 1 -57.30 -3.87 14.21
N LYS A 2 -56.09 -3.29 14.37
CA LYS A 2 -55.41 -2.89 15.63
C LYS A 2 -54.90 -4.03 16.53
N HIS A 3 -53.67 -4.10 17.06
CA HIS A 3 -52.38 -3.40 16.91
C HIS A 3 -51.34 -4.27 17.65
N LEU A 4 -50.17 -4.57 17.04
CA LEU A 4 -48.88 -4.66 17.76
C LEU A 4 -48.27 -3.23 17.74
N PRO A 5 -47.48 -2.77 18.74
CA PRO A 5 -46.06 -3.15 18.95
C PRO A 5 -45.70 -3.20 20.47
N TYR A 6 -44.57 -3.70 20.95
CA TYR A 6 -43.18 -3.22 20.81
C TYR A 6 -42.25 -4.30 21.39
N TYR A 7 -41.25 -4.73 20.63
CA TYR A 7 -40.03 -5.29 21.21
C TYR A 7 -38.84 -4.51 20.70
N THR A 8 -38.18 -3.89 21.67
CA THR A 8 -36.90 -3.20 21.62
C THR A 8 -35.81 -4.15 21.12
N ALA A 9 -35.07 -3.76 20.08
CA ALA A 9 -33.66 -4.06 19.95
C ALA A 9 -33.06 -3.11 18.90
N ILE A 10 -32.48 -2.01 19.39
CA ILE A 10 -31.54 -1.18 18.66
C ILE A 10 -30.30 -2.04 18.42
N ILE A 11 -30.05 -2.46 17.18
CA ILE A 11 -28.73 -2.96 16.77
C ILE A 11 -27.99 -1.80 16.13
N ILE A 12 -27.31 -1.03 16.97
CA ILE A 12 -26.17 -0.22 16.54
C ILE A 12 -24.98 -1.19 16.57
N ALA A 13 -24.56 -1.66 15.40
CA ALA A 13 -23.23 -2.25 15.22
C ALA A 13 -22.41 -1.25 14.41
N LEU A 14 -21.96 -0.21 15.10
CA LEU A 14 -20.76 0.54 14.75
C LEU A 14 -19.58 -0.43 14.83
N LEU A 15 -19.09 -0.89 13.70
CA LEU A 15 -17.69 -1.25 13.55
C LEU A 15 -17.17 -0.47 12.36
N ALA A 16 -16.84 0.78 12.69
CA ALA A 16 -15.82 1.56 12.03
C ALA A 16 -14.55 0.71 11.88
N SER A 17 -14.43 -0.01 10.76
CA SER A 17 -13.16 -0.56 10.30
C SER A 17 -12.32 0.59 9.73
N PHE A 18 -11.97 1.56 10.60
CA PHE A 18 -10.83 2.43 10.39
C PHE A 18 -9.58 1.62 10.69
N ILE A 19 -9.24 0.68 9.80
CA ILE A 19 -7.89 0.12 9.79
C ILE A 19 -7.04 1.10 8.98
N HIS A 20 -6.47 2.01 9.76
CA HIS A 20 -5.49 3.02 9.44
C HIS A 20 -4.35 2.49 8.54
N LEU A 21 -4.22 3.04 7.33
CA LEU A 21 -3.03 2.91 6.49
C LEU A 21 -1.72 3.54 7.07
N PRO A 22 -1.67 4.31 8.20
CA PRO A 22 -0.38 4.63 8.82
C PRO A 22 0.43 3.41 9.27
N HIS A 23 -0.12 2.19 9.22
CA HIS A 23 0.65 0.97 9.42
C HIS A 23 1.74 0.76 8.34
N LEU A 24 1.46 1.06 7.07
CA LEU A 24 2.45 0.97 5.98
C LEU A 24 3.64 1.91 6.22
N MET A 25 3.39 3.06 6.85
CA MET A 25 4.39 4.09 7.08
C MET A 25 5.16 3.88 8.40
N ALA A 26 4.59 3.12 9.35
CA ALA A 26 5.19 2.87 10.66
C ALA A 26 6.12 1.65 10.73
N GLN A 27 6.12 0.76 9.72
CA GLN A 27 6.78 -0.55 9.82
C GLN A 27 7.87 -0.75 8.76
N GLN A 28 8.91 0.08 8.82
CA GLN A 28 9.90 0.14 7.74
C GLN A 28 11.10 -0.82 7.86
N THR A 29 11.00 -1.85 8.71
CA THR A 29 12.17 -2.69 9.01
C THR A 29 12.12 -4.10 8.44
N GLU A 30 10.95 -4.65 8.04
CA GLU A 30 10.89 -6.05 7.54
C GLU A 30 9.97 -6.28 6.33
N THR A 31 8.89 -5.51 6.16
CA THR A 31 7.87 -5.77 5.13
C THR A 31 7.54 -4.49 4.35
N ILE A 32 7.78 -4.48 3.03
CA ILE A 32 7.51 -3.31 2.15
C ILE A 32 6.00 -3.10 1.94
N ILE A 33 5.23 -4.19 1.83
CA ILE A 33 3.77 -4.16 1.78
C ILE A 33 3.17 -5.39 2.48
N SER A 34 2.15 -5.18 3.31
CA SER A 34 1.42 -6.27 3.96
C SER A 34 0.42 -6.93 3.01
N LYS A 35 0.07 -8.20 3.27
CA LYS A 35 -1.01 -8.88 2.55
C LYS A 35 -2.34 -8.17 2.67
N GLU A 36 -2.66 -7.63 3.85
CA GLU A 36 -3.91 -6.92 4.06
C GLU A 36 -4.02 -5.68 3.17
N ASP A 37 -2.93 -4.89 3.08
CA ASP A 37 -2.91 -3.69 2.24
C ASP A 37 -2.95 -4.04 0.76
N ALA A 38 -2.23 -5.10 0.34
CA ALA A 38 -2.32 -5.61 -1.02
C ALA A 38 -3.75 -6.09 -1.36
N ASP A 39 -4.36 -6.91 -0.50
CA ASP A 39 -5.73 -7.41 -0.68
C ASP A 39 -6.73 -6.25 -0.78
N ARG A 40 -6.55 -5.22 0.05
CA ARG A 40 -7.38 -4.00 0.04
C ARG A 40 -7.24 -3.21 -1.25
N ILE A 41 -6.01 -2.91 -1.69
CA ILE A 41 -5.76 -2.15 -2.92
C ILE A 41 -6.31 -2.91 -4.13
N TYR A 42 -6.07 -4.21 -4.21
CA TYR A 42 -6.65 -5.04 -5.27
C TYR A 42 -8.16 -5.33 -5.11
N GLY A 43 -8.77 -4.87 -4.02
CA GLY A 43 -10.22 -4.90 -3.80
C GLY A 43 -10.92 -3.64 -4.29
N MET A 44 -10.18 -2.60 -4.67
CA MET A 44 -10.72 -1.32 -5.13
C MET A 44 -10.69 -1.22 -6.65
N THR A 45 -11.74 -0.61 -7.21
CA THR A 45 -11.76 -0.03 -8.55
C THR A 45 -11.02 1.31 -8.56
N LEU A 46 -10.73 1.86 -9.74
CA LEU A 46 -10.07 3.16 -9.83
C LEU A 46 -10.83 4.27 -9.09
N PRO A 47 -12.16 4.48 -9.28
CA PRO A 47 -12.89 5.51 -8.54
C PRO A 47 -12.85 5.32 -7.02
N GLU A 48 -12.85 4.08 -6.54
CA GLU A 48 -12.76 3.75 -5.12
C GLU A 48 -11.36 4.07 -4.57
N TRP A 49 -10.30 3.73 -5.29
CA TRP A 49 -8.93 4.12 -4.96
C TRP A 49 -8.79 5.64 -4.89
N GLU A 50 -9.27 6.35 -5.91
CA GLU A 50 -9.22 7.82 -5.93
C GLU A 50 -9.96 8.44 -4.74
N ALA A 51 -11.11 7.89 -4.36
CA ALA A 51 -11.84 8.33 -3.18
C ALA A 51 -11.09 8.00 -1.88
N TYR A 52 -10.49 6.82 -1.81
CA TYR A 52 -9.70 6.36 -0.68
C TYR A 52 -8.49 7.26 -0.42
N VAL A 53 -7.70 7.56 -1.45
CA VAL A 53 -6.51 8.42 -1.34
C VAL A 53 -6.86 9.82 -0.87
N ARG A 54 -7.97 10.40 -1.35
CA ARG A 54 -8.43 11.73 -0.89
C ARG A 54 -8.84 11.77 0.57
N ALA A 55 -9.31 10.64 1.11
CA ALA A 55 -9.73 10.52 2.50
C ALA A 55 -8.62 10.00 3.42
N MET A 56 -7.44 9.69 2.87
CA MET A 56 -6.34 9.12 3.63
C MET A 56 -5.73 10.15 4.58
N GLU A 57 -5.58 9.78 5.84
CA GLU A 57 -4.81 10.53 6.82
C GLU A 57 -3.36 10.00 6.80
N PHE A 58 -2.43 10.92 6.61
CA PHE A 58 -1.00 10.62 6.65
C PHE A 58 -0.42 11.03 8.00
N PRO A 59 0.65 10.37 8.48
CA PRO A 59 1.37 10.84 9.64
C PRO A 59 1.73 12.33 9.49
N PRO A 60 1.47 13.17 10.50
CA PRO A 60 1.56 14.63 10.34
C PRO A 60 2.99 15.11 10.05
N ASP A 61 3.99 14.31 10.44
CA ASP A 61 5.41 14.63 10.26
C ASP A 61 5.96 14.15 8.91
N TRP A 62 5.17 13.42 8.11
CA TRP A 62 5.60 12.92 6.81
C TRP A 62 5.31 13.93 5.69
N GLU A 63 6.27 14.12 4.80
CA GLU A 63 6.07 14.85 3.56
C GLU A 63 5.40 13.95 2.53
N VAL A 64 4.10 14.16 2.29
CA VAL A 64 3.33 13.33 1.36
C VAL A 64 3.02 14.07 0.06
N ARG A 65 3.24 13.38 -1.05
CA ARG A 65 2.90 13.81 -2.40
C ARG A 65 1.92 12.83 -3.01
N ILE A 66 0.80 13.37 -3.48
CA ILE A 66 -0.21 12.65 -4.25
C ILE A 66 -0.13 13.18 -5.66
N TYR A 67 0.02 12.30 -6.65
CA TYR A 67 0.17 12.69 -8.05
C TYR A 67 -0.74 11.87 -8.95
N PRO A 68 -1.60 12.51 -9.77
CA PRO A 68 -2.49 11.80 -10.66
C PRO A 68 -1.70 11.19 -11.83
N LEU A 69 -2.05 9.96 -12.20
CA LEU A 69 -1.57 9.30 -13.42
C LEU A 69 -2.77 8.71 -14.18
N ASN A 70 -2.56 8.43 -15.47
CA ASN A 70 -3.59 7.83 -16.31
C ASN A 70 -4.02 6.44 -15.83
N THR A 71 -3.17 5.75 -15.07
CA THR A 71 -3.42 4.40 -14.52
C THR A 71 -3.87 4.44 -13.07
N GLY A 72 -4.24 5.60 -12.55
CA GLY A 72 -4.59 5.83 -11.14
C GLY A 72 -3.54 6.62 -10.36
N THR A 73 -4.01 7.30 -9.32
CA THR A 73 -3.19 8.19 -8.49
C THR A 73 -2.07 7.42 -7.78
N GLY A 74 -0.85 7.93 -7.89
CA GLY A 74 0.29 7.48 -7.11
C GLY A 74 0.44 8.29 -5.82
N ILE A 75 1.02 7.65 -4.80
CA ILE A 75 1.35 8.27 -3.52
C ILE A 75 2.84 8.08 -3.27
N THR A 76 3.51 9.13 -2.81
CA THR A 76 4.84 9.03 -2.21
C THR A 76 4.82 9.73 -0.87
N GLY A 77 5.30 9.06 0.17
CA GLY A 77 5.51 9.66 1.49
C GLY A 77 6.99 9.61 1.85
N PHE A 78 7.47 10.65 2.50
CA PHE A 78 8.85 10.76 2.97
C PHE A 78 8.87 11.13 4.45
N ASP A 79 9.59 10.36 5.24
CA ASP A 79 9.85 10.67 6.65
C ASP A 79 11.10 11.57 6.75
N PRO A 80 10.96 12.85 7.12
CA PRO A 80 12.10 13.76 7.24
C PRO A 80 13.04 13.39 8.40
N GLN A 81 12.60 12.62 9.40
CA GLN A 81 13.44 12.24 10.54
C GLN A 81 14.43 11.14 10.16
N THR A 82 13.95 10.11 9.47
CA THR A 82 14.76 8.97 9.04
C THR A 82 15.30 9.12 7.61
N GLN A 83 14.80 10.11 6.88
CA GLN A 83 15.05 10.33 5.45
C GLN A 83 14.66 9.14 4.58
N THR A 84 13.65 8.38 5.00
CA THR A 84 13.17 7.23 4.27
C THR A 84 11.94 7.59 3.46
N GLY A 85 11.75 6.92 2.33
CA GLY A 85 10.62 7.13 1.44
C GLY A 85 9.82 5.86 1.24
N LEU A 86 8.54 6.01 0.95
CA LEU A 86 7.65 4.94 0.50
C LEU A 86 6.85 5.43 -0.70
N SER A 87 6.62 4.57 -1.67
CA SER A 87 5.72 4.83 -2.80
C SER A 87 4.70 3.72 -2.97
N ILE A 88 3.48 4.10 -3.36
CA ILE A 88 2.39 3.18 -3.68
C ILE A 88 1.77 3.65 -4.99
N GLN A 89 1.74 2.77 -5.98
CA GLN A 89 1.14 3.04 -7.28
C GLN A 89 0.39 1.80 -7.77
N PRO A 90 -0.94 1.75 -7.66
CA PRO A 90 -1.73 0.80 -8.42
C PRO A 90 -1.78 1.21 -9.91
N LEU A 91 -1.83 0.21 -10.80
CA LEU A 91 -1.94 0.39 -12.24
C LEU A 91 -3.24 -0.24 -12.74
N TYR A 92 -4.24 0.61 -12.93
CA TYR A 92 -5.53 0.27 -13.51
C TYR A 92 -5.47 0.31 -15.04
N LEU A 93 -6.05 -0.70 -15.72
CA LEU A 93 -6.27 -0.65 -17.17
C LEU A 93 -7.58 0.05 -17.56
N ASN A 94 -8.54 0.05 -16.64
CA ASN A 94 -9.85 0.67 -16.79
C ASN A 94 -10.45 0.98 -15.41
N ASP A 95 -11.56 1.71 -15.42
CA ASP A 95 -12.16 2.24 -14.19
C ASP A 95 -12.98 1.21 -13.40
N GLU A 96 -13.32 0.07 -14.01
CA GLU A 96 -14.29 -0.89 -13.48
C GLU A 96 -13.63 -2.13 -12.86
N SER A 97 -12.35 -2.35 -13.15
CA SER A 97 -11.59 -3.52 -12.72
C SER A 97 -10.63 -3.16 -11.59
N PRO A 98 -10.23 -4.13 -10.76
CA PRO A 98 -9.05 -4.00 -9.90
C PRO A 98 -7.80 -3.60 -10.70
N PRO A 99 -6.75 -3.10 -10.03
CA PRO A 99 -5.49 -2.87 -10.71
C PRO A 99 -4.92 -4.19 -11.24
N GLU A 100 -4.28 -4.16 -12.41
CA GLU A 100 -3.54 -5.31 -12.93
C GLU A 100 -2.25 -5.53 -12.14
N MET A 101 -1.65 -4.42 -11.71
CA MET A 101 -0.33 -4.39 -11.11
C MET A 101 -0.31 -3.37 -9.98
N LEU A 102 0.47 -3.67 -8.95
CA LEU A 102 0.76 -2.76 -7.86
C LEU A 102 2.27 -2.61 -7.74
N VAL A 103 2.76 -1.38 -7.83
CA VAL A 103 4.16 -1.03 -7.59
C VAL A 103 4.28 -0.39 -6.20
N VAL A 104 5.16 -0.94 -5.36
CA VAL A 104 5.43 -0.41 -4.02
C VAL A 104 6.92 -0.22 -3.83
N GLY A 105 7.34 1.01 -3.55
CA GLY A 105 8.73 1.34 -3.33
C GLY A 105 9.04 1.59 -1.87
N SER A 106 10.23 1.18 -1.43
CA SER A 106 10.85 1.58 -0.18
C SER A 106 12.23 2.16 -0.46
N TYR A 107 12.48 3.39 -0.02
CA TYR A 107 13.67 4.17 -0.35
C TYR A 107 14.41 4.61 0.92
N TYR A 108 15.73 4.55 0.87
CA TYR A 108 16.64 4.80 1.98
C TYR A 108 17.75 5.76 1.55
N PRO A 109 18.27 6.61 2.44
CA PRO A 109 19.37 7.51 2.13
C PRO A 109 20.61 6.76 1.64
N ILE A 110 21.34 7.31 0.68
CA ILE A 110 22.64 6.75 0.28
C ILE A 110 23.58 6.71 1.51
N GLY A 111 24.22 5.55 1.72
CA GLY A 111 25.11 5.32 2.87
C GLY A 111 24.40 4.75 4.10
N SER A 112 23.06 4.69 4.09
CA SER A 112 22.29 3.92 5.07
C SER A 112 22.18 2.45 4.66
N ARG A 113 21.78 1.59 5.61
CA ARG A 113 21.35 0.22 5.31
C ARG A 113 19.83 0.18 5.15
N PRO A 114 19.30 -0.68 4.28
CA PRO A 114 20.01 -1.68 3.49
C PRO A 114 20.67 -1.13 2.20
N ASN A 115 21.74 -1.79 1.75
CA ASN A 115 22.29 -1.58 0.41
C ASN A 115 21.71 -2.67 -0.52
N PRO A 116 20.88 -2.32 -1.52
CA PRO A 116 20.16 -3.32 -2.33
C PRO A 116 21.07 -3.95 -3.39
N ASP A 117 21.96 -4.84 -2.95
CA ASP A 117 22.64 -5.77 -3.83
C ASP A 117 21.72 -6.95 -4.24
N GLU A 118 22.20 -7.79 -5.15
CA GLU A 118 21.39 -8.88 -5.70
C GLU A 118 20.93 -9.89 -4.64
N ASP A 119 21.76 -10.20 -3.64
CA ASP A 119 21.40 -11.13 -2.56
C ASP A 119 20.29 -10.55 -1.69
N PHE A 120 20.38 -9.26 -1.38
CA PHE A 120 19.35 -8.56 -0.62
C PHE A 120 18.04 -8.46 -1.41
N ILE A 121 18.10 -8.15 -2.71
CA ILE A 121 16.90 -8.11 -3.58
C ILE A 121 16.21 -9.48 -3.61
N ARG A 122 16.97 -10.57 -3.79
CA ARG A 122 16.42 -11.93 -3.78
C ARG A 122 15.80 -12.31 -2.43
N TYR A 123 16.43 -11.88 -1.33
CA TYR A 123 15.88 -12.06 0.01
C TYR A 123 14.52 -11.35 0.14
N ILE A 124 14.44 -10.07 -0.24
CA ILE A 124 13.22 -9.28 -0.15
C ILE A 124 12.10 -9.83 -1.04
N GLU A 125 12.40 -10.21 -2.28
CA GLU A 125 11.43 -10.83 -3.19
C GLU A 125 10.86 -12.11 -2.57
N LYS A 126 11.73 -12.97 -2.03
CA LYS A 126 11.32 -14.23 -1.40
C LYS A 126 10.43 -13.97 -0.19
N THR A 127 10.85 -13.11 0.73
CA THR A 127 10.07 -12.79 1.94
C THR A 127 8.72 -12.19 1.59
N ALA A 128 8.68 -11.22 0.66
CA ALA A 128 7.42 -10.63 0.21
C ALA A 128 6.50 -11.66 -0.48
N SER A 129 7.07 -12.59 -1.26
CA SER A 129 6.29 -13.68 -1.86
C SER A 129 5.74 -14.65 -0.82
N GLU A 130 6.47 -14.93 0.25
CA GLU A 130 6.01 -15.77 1.37
C GLU A 130 4.90 -15.07 2.17
N ASP A 131 5.07 -13.79 2.47
CA ASP A 131 4.12 -12.98 3.24
C ASP A 131 2.79 -12.75 2.50
N LEU A 132 2.85 -12.45 1.19
CA LEU A 132 1.65 -12.24 0.37
C LEU A 132 0.94 -13.56 0.03
N GLY A 133 1.68 -14.66 0.01
CA GLY A 133 1.18 -16.01 -0.26
C GLY A 133 0.85 -16.25 -1.73
N SER A 134 0.31 -17.44 -2.02
CA SER A 134 0.11 -17.96 -3.39
C SER A 134 -0.96 -17.25 -4.22
N GLY A 135 -1.63 -16.22 -3.68
CA GLY A 135 -2.56 -15.37 -4.44
C GLY A 135 -1.85 -14.26 -5.22
N TYR A 136 -0.54 -14.12 -5.03
CA TYR A 136 0.28 -13.07 -5.62
C TYR A 136 1.55 -13.63 -6.24
N ARG A 137 2.01 -12.94 -7.27
CA ARG A 137 3.36 -13.02 -7.81
C ARG A 137 4.07 -11.70 -7.54
N VAL A 138 5.29 -11.81 -7.06
CA VAL A 138 6.13 -10.67 -6.67
C VAL A 138 7.42 -10.72 -7.46
N SER A 139 7.90 -9.56 -7.89
CA SER A 139 9.30 -9.37 -8.30
C SER A 139 9.88 -8.12 -7.63
N ALA A 140 11.14 -8.17 -7.22
CA ALA A 140 11.84 -7.04 -6.62
C ALA A 140 12.95 -6.50 -7.54
N THR A 141 13.10 -5.18 -7.59
CA THR A 141 14.19 -4.51 -8.31
C THR A 141 14.81 -3.42 -7.46
N ALA A 142 16.12 -3.20 -7.59
CA ALA A 142 16.74 -2.01 -7.03
C ALA A 142 16.29 -0.76 -7.80
N ALA A 143 16.10 0.33 -7.06
CA ALA A 143 15.82 1.66 -7.60
C ALA A 143 16.91 2.63 -7.13
N ASP A 144 17.51 3.37 -8.07
CA ASP A 144 18.46 4.44 -7.78
C ASP A 144 17.79 5.79 -8.00
N LEU A 145 17.77 6.61 -6.95
CA LEU A 145 17.32 8.00 -6.98
C LEU A 145 18.51 8.92 -6.64
N PRO A 146 18.49 10.22 -6.99
CA PRO A 146 19.65 11.10 -6.83
C PRO A 146 20.31 11.10 -5.44
N ASN A 147 19.52 10.94 -4.37
CA ASN A 147 20.01 10.90 -2.98
C ASN A 147 19.58 9.64 -2.20
N HIS A 148 18.90 8.70 -2.86
CA HIS A 148 18.32 7.52 -2.21
C HIS A 148 18.58 6.27 -3.03
N ARG A 149 18.59 5.13 -2.36
CA ARG A 149 18.48 3.81 -2.97
C ARG A 149 17.26 3.12 -2.42
N GLY A 150 16.61 2.32 -3.23
CA GLY A 150 15.42 1.64 -2.81
C GLY A 150 15.24 0.28 -3.43
N ILE A 151 14.16 -0.35 -3.03
CA ILE A 151 13.62 -1.55 -3.64
C ILE A 151 12.21 -1.21 -4.08
N GLU A 152 11.89 -1.59 -5.31
CA GLU A 152 10.54 -1.56 -5.84
C GLU A 152 10.05 -2.99 -5.98
N LEU A 153 8.92 -3.27 -5.34
CA LEU A 153 8.16 -4.48 -5.53
C LEU A 153 7.14 -4.24 -6.63
N THR A 154 7.14 -5.12 -7.63
CA THR A 154 6.03 -5.30 -8.54
C THR A 154 5.21 -6.49 -8.07
N VAL A 155 3.97 -6.23 -7.67
CA VAL A 155 3.01 -7.23 -7.23
C VAL A 155 1.96 -7.40 -8.32
N THR A 156 1.54 -8.65 -8.57
CA THR A 156 0.47 -9.02 -9.50
C THR A 156 -0.35 -10.15 -8.90
N ARG A 157 -1.68 -10.17 -9.10
CA ARG A 157 -2.50 -11.30 -8.67
C ARG A 157 -2.26 -12.52 -9.55
N THR A 158 -2.16 -13.70 -8.95
CA THR A 158 -2.21 -14.97 -9.66
C THR A 158 -3.67 -15.43 -9.66
N GLN A 159 -4.27 -15.52 -10.85
CA GLN A 159 -5.68 -15.92 -11.03
C GLN A 159 -6.03 -17.24 -10.35
#